data_AF-W1J7F6-F1
#
_entry.id   AF-W1J7F6-F1
#
_cell.length_a   1.000
_cell.length_b   1.000
_cell.length_c   1.000
_cell.angle_alpha   90.00
_cell.angle_beta   90.00
_cell.angle_gamma   90.00
#
_symmetry.space_group_name_H-M   'P 1'
#
loop_
_entity.id
_entity.type
_entity.pdbx_description
1 polymer ?
#
loop_
_entity_poly.entity_id
_entity_poly.type
_entity_poly.pdbx_seq_one_letter_code
_entity_poly.pdbx_strand_id
1 'polypeptide(L)'
;MNKNRGKVAGDAEMAQKSVRSKVERFRKEFITHARKAGGSFATVADRERIARQFLDYLKNNGIKLRQMDSLKAKYIERYIAQRKTDHISHRALQNEMSALRAILAQAGKLKLAAPDNPRLSNRALGIADMSRKGTKAALTLTAFREIFQQVEQKDRGVAAVMQLTYVLGLRTKEAV
;
A
#
# COMPACT_ATOMS: atom_id res chain seq x y z
N MET A 1 7.48 -50.75 -23.73
CA MET A 1 7.77 -49.29 -23.68
C MET A 1 6.76 -48.56 -22.78
N ASN A 2 7.00 -48.38 -21.47
CA ASN A 2 6.24 -47.39 -20.67
C ASN A 2 6.83 -47.01 -19.28
N LYS A 3 8.12 -47.25 -19.00
CA LYS A 3 8.73 -46.86 -17.69
C LYS A 3 9.12 -45.37 -17.61
N ASN A 4 9.17 -44.64 -18.73
CA ASN A 4 9.59 -43.23 -18.75
C ASN A 4 8.47 -42.21 -18.47
N ARG A 5 7.19 -42.57 -18.58
CA ARG A 5 6.09 -41.60 -18.37
C ARG A 5 5.82 -41.28 -16.90
N GLY A 6 5.98 -42.24 -16.00
CA GLY A 6 5.77 -42.04 -14.54
C GLY A 6 6.86 -41.21 -13.87
N LYS A 7 8.13 -41.37 -14.29
CA LYS A 7 9.26 -40.59 -13.76
C LYS A 7 9.17 -39.11 -14.14
N VAL A 8 8.85 -38.82 -15.40
CA VAL A 8 8.72 -37.44 -15.92
C VAL A 8 7.55 -36.69 -15.25
N ALA A 9 6.44 -37.39 -14.93
CA ALA A 9 5.32 -36.80 -14.20
C ALA A 9 5.68 -36.44 -12.74
N GLY A 10 6.40 -37.34 -12.05
CA GLY A 10 6.89 -37.09 -10.68
C GLY A 10 7.88 -35.93 -10.59
N ASP A 11 8.81 -35.84 -11.55
CA ASP A 11 9.80 -34.77 -11.62
C ASP A 11 9.14 -33.40 -11.89
N ALA A 12 8.10 -33.36 -12.74
CA ALA A 12 7.33 -32.16 -13.03
C ALA A 12 6.52 -31.67 -11.81
N GLU A 13 5.89 -32.58 -11.07
CA GLU A 13 5.14 -32.25 -9.85
C GLU A 13 6.06 -31.71 -8.74
N MET A 14 7.22 -32.36 -8.54
CA MET A 14 8.24 -31.94 -7.59
C MET A 14 8.83 -30.56 -7.94
N ALA A 15 9.10 -30.32 -9.22
CA ALA A 15 9.53 -29.01 -9.70
C ALA A 15 8.45 -27.95 -9.43
N GLN A 16 7.18 -28.25 -9.69
CA GLN A 16 6.07 -27.32 -9.47
C GLN A 16 5.86 -26.98 -7.98
N LYS A 17 6.01 -27.96 -7.07
CA LYS A 17 6.01 -27.75 -5.61
C LYS A 17 7.16 -26.84 -5.16
N SER A 18 8.38 -27.08 -5.66
CA SER A 18 9.56 -26.24 -5.38
C SER A 18 9.36 -24.79 -5.85
N VAL A 19 8.75 -24.59 -7.03
CA VAL A 19 8.44 -23.25 -7.54
C VAL A 19 7.41 -22.53 -6.66
N ARG A 20 6.32 -23.20 -6.26
CA ARG A 20 5.32 -22.63 -5.35
C ARG A 20 5.95 -22.18 -4.03
N SER A 21 6.82 -23.02 -3.46
CA SER A 21 7.55 -22.70 -2.21
C SER A 21 8.41 -21.43 -2.33
N LYS A 22 9.13 -21.25 -3.45
CA LYS A 22 9.94 -20.04 -3.69
C LYS A 22 9.09 -18.78 -3.85
N VAL A 23 7.94 -18.88 -4.51
CA VAL A 23 7.01 -17.74 -4.66
C VAL A 23 6.46 -17.31 -3.30
N GLU A 24 6.07 -18.27 -2.45
CA GLU A 24 5.59 -17.96 -1.10
C GLU A 24 6.67 -17.33 -0.22
N ARG A 25 7.92 -17.78 -0.36
CA ARG A 25 9.06 -17.16 0.34
C ARG A 25 9.23 -15.70 -0.08
N PHE A 26 9.20 -15.40 -1.38
CA PHE A 26 9.24 -14.02 -1.88
C PHE A 26 8.10 -13.16 -1.31
N ARG A 27 6.86 -13.67 -1.29
CA ARG A 27 5.71 -12.94 -0.72
C ARG A 27 5.95 -12.60 0.76
N LYS A 28 6.43 -13.56 1.55
CA LYS A 28 6.74 -13.37 2.97
C LYS A 28 7.88 -12.37 3.19
N GLU A 29 8.95 -12.47 2.39
CA GLU A 29 10.08 -11.54 2.44
C GLU A 29 9.63 -10.12 2.12
N PHE A 30 8.81 -9.93 1.08
CA PHE A 30 8.29 -8.62 0.69
C PHE A 30 7.47 -7.95 1.80
N ILE A 31 6.58 -8.71 2.47
CA ILE A 31 5.83 -8.22 3.65
C ILE A 31 6.77 -7.93 4.83
N THR A 32 7.80 -8.76 5.02
CA THR A 32 8.80 -8.53 6.08
C THR A 32 9.57 -7.23 5.85
N HIS A 33 9.94 -6.92 4.60
CA HIS A 33 10.56 -5.64 4.27
C HIS A 33 9.61 -4.46 4.49
N ALA A 34 8.31 -4.61 4.23
CA ALA A 34 7.32 -3.58 4.57
C ALA A 34 7.29 -3.29 6.09
N ARG A 35 7.34 -4.32 6.92
CA ARG A 35 7.42 -4.18 8.38
C ARG A 35 8.72 -3.51 8.84
N LYS A 36 9.86 -4.00 8.32
CA LYS A 36 11.19 -3.57 8.77
C LYS A 36 11.58 -2.17 8.31
N ALA A 37 10.92 -1.60 7.29
CA ALA A 37 11.18 -0.26 6.81
C ALA A 37 10.79 0.87 7.81
N GLY A 38 10.35 0.53 9.03
CA GLY A 38 10.15 1.46 10.15
C GLY A 38 8.95 2.41 9.99
N GLY A 39 8.79 3.30 10.95
CA GLY A 39 7.68 4.27 11.03
C GLY A 39 6.70 3.96 12.16
N SER A 40 5.70 4.82 12.32
CA SER A 40 4.62 4.61 13.30
C SER A 40 3.81 3.35 12.99
N PHE A 41 3.10 2.80 13.98
CA PHE A 41 2.20 1.65 13.79
C PHE A 41 1.23 1.83 12.61
N ALA A 42 0.65 3.03 12.47
CA ALA A 42 -0.25 3.34 11.36
C ALA A 42 0.47 3.32 10.00
N THR A 43 1.69 3.85 9.94
CA THR A 43 2.51 3.84 8.72
C THR A 43 2.92 2.42 8.31
N VAL A 44 3.30 1.58 9.28
CA VAL A 44 3.65 0.18 9.03
C VAL A 44 2.42 -0.58 8.51
N ALA A 45 1.27 -0.42 9.16
CA ALA A 45 0.02 -1.06 8.76
C ALA A 45 -0.40 -0.66 7.33
N ASP A 46 -0.32 0.63 7.00
CA ASP A 46 -0.63 1.10 5.65
C ASP A 46 0.35 0.55 4.60
N ARG A 47 1.65 0.52 4.93
CA ARG A 47 2.67 -0.06 4.04
C ARG A 47 2.44 -1.56 3.82
N GLU A 48 2.06 -2.31 4.85
CA GLU A 48 1.69 -3.72 4.73
C GLU A 48 0.45 -3.94 3.85
N ARG A 49 -0.55 -3.06 3.97
CA ARG A 49 -1.75 -3.08 3.12
C ARG A 49 -1.37 -2.88 1.65
N ILE A 50 -0.54 -1.88 1.36
CA ILE A 50 -0.05 -1.58 0.00
C ILE A 50 0.81 -2.74 -0.53
N ALA A 51 1.65 -3.33 0.33
CA ALA A 51 2.48 -4.47 -0.04
C ALA A 51 1.64 -5.68 -0.46
N ARG A 52 0.60 -6.01 0.32
CA ARG A 52 -0.36 -7.08 -0.03
C ARG A 52 -1.05 -6.78 -1.36
N GLN A 53 -1.53 -5.55 -1.55
CA GLN A 53 -2.20 -5.14 -2.78
C GLN A 53 -1.31 -5.32 -4.02
N PHE A 54 -0.02 -4.95 -3.91
CA PHE A 54 0.94 -5.20 -4.98
C PHE A 54 1.18 -6.69 -5.24
N LEU A 55 1.32 -7.51 -4.19
CA LEU A 55 1.49 -8.97 -4.33
C LEU A 55 0.27 -9.65 -4.93
N ASP A 56 -0.92 -9.13 -4.66
CA ASP A 56 -2.17 -9.64 -5.23
C ASP A 56 -2.31 -9.22 -6.70
N TYR A 57 -1.91 -8.00 -7.05
CA TYR A 57 -1.76 -7.59 -8.45
C TYR A 57 -0.82 -8.54 -9.22
N LEU A 58 0.35 -8.86 -8.66
CA LEU A 58 1.29 -9.79 -9.29
C LEU A 58 0.64 -11.16 -9.51
N LYS A 59 -0.06 -11.68 -8.50
CA LYS A 59 -0.77 -12.97 -8.56
C LYS A 59 -1.85 -12.97 -9.65
N ASN A 60 -2.70 -11.94 -9.67
CA ASN A 60 -3.83 -11.83 -10.59
C ASN A 60 -3.38 -11.68 -12.06
N ASN A 61 -2.20 -11.10 -12.28
CA ASN A 61 -1.58 -10.98 -13.61
C ASN A 61 -0.69 -12.19 -13.98
N GLY A 62 -0.74 -13.27 -13.21
CA GLY A 62 0.04 -14.49 -13.47
C GLY A 62 1.55 -14.36 -13.26
N ILE A 63 2.01 -13.28 -12.62
CA ILE A 63 3.43 -12.98 -12.42
C ILE A 63 3.94 -13.72 -11.18
N LYS A 64 4.82 -14.71 -11.39
CA LYS A 64 5.39 -15.55 -10.33
C LYS A 64 6.85 -15.17 -10.08
N LEU A 65 7.09 -14.23 -9.17
CA LEU A 65 8.45 -13.86 -8.74
C LEU A 65 8.92 -14.81 -7.64
N ARG A 66 10.20 -15.23 -7.70
CA ARG A 66 10.80 -16.20 -6.77
C ARG A 66 11.78 -15.58 -5.79
N GLN A 67 12.28 -14.40 -6.11
CA GLN A 67 13.29 -13.68 -5.34
C GLN A 67 13.19 -12.19 -5.63
N MET A 68 13.71 -11.37 -4.72
CA MET A 68 13.62 -9.93 -4.81
C MET A 68 14.36 -9.34 -6.03
N ASP A 69 15.42 -10.00 -6.49
CA ASP A 69 16.21 -9.60 -7.66
C ASP A 69 15.42 -9.71 -8.97
N SER A 70 14.40 -10.56 -9.02
CA SER A 70 13.54 -10.71 -10.20
C SER A 70 12.56 -9.55 -10.37
N LEU A 71 12.40 -8.70 -9.35
CA LEU A 71 11.52 -7.54 -9.42
C LEU A 71 12.13 -6.46 -10.31
N LYS A 72 11.47 -6.18 -11.43
CA LYS A 72 11.84 -5.14 -12.40
C LYS A 72 10.90 -3.96 -12.32
N ALA A 73 11.39 -2.76 -12.66
CA ALA A 73 10.61 -1.52 -12.68
C ALA A 73 9.28 -1.66 -13.46
N LYS A 74 9.28 -2.40 -14.57
CA LYS A 74 8.08 -2.64 -15.39
C LYS A 74 6.88 -3.20 -14.62
N TYR A 75 7.10 -3.96 -13.55
CA TYR A 75 5.99 -4.53 -12.78
C TYR A 75 5.31 -3.48 -11.90
N ILE A 76 6.11 -2.56 -11.33
CA ILE A 76 5.60 -1.43 -10.55
C ILE A 76 4.92 -0.43 -11.47
N GLU A 77 5.52 -0.15 -12.63
CA GLU A 77 4.95 0.72 -13.66
C GLU A 77 3.57 0.23 -14.10
N ARG A 78 3.44 -1.06 -14.45
CA ARG A 78 2.15 -1.66 -14.82
C ARG A 78 1.16 -1.71 -13.67
N TYR A 79 1.63 -1.93 -12.44
CA TYR A 79 0.77 -1.84 -11.25
C TYR A 79 0.16 -0.45 -11.12
N ILE A 80 0.98 0.61 -11.17
CA ILE A 80 0.48 1.99 -11.07
C ILE A 80 -0.43 2.34 -12.24
N ALA A 81 -0.11 1.89 -13.47
CA ALA A 81 -0.97 2.06 -14.62
C ALA A 81 -2.35 1.42 -14.42
N GLN A 82 -2.41 0.18 -13.91
CA GLN A 82 -3.68 -0.48 -13.60
C GLN A 82 -4.46 0.32 -12.54
N ARG A 83 -3.79 0.76 -11.47
CA ARG A 83 -4.45 1.54 -10.41
C ARG A 83 -4.98 2.89 -10.92
N LYS A 84 -4.35 3.49 -11.93
CA LYS A 84 -4.88 4.68 -12.62
C LYS A 84 -6.17 4.34 -13.39
N THR A 85 -6.19 3.21 -14.10
CA THR A 85 -7.40 2.71 -14.77
C THR A 85 -8.52 2.42 -13.79
N ASP A 86 -8.19 1.96 -12.57
CA ASP A 86 -9.16 1.77 -11.48
C ASP A 86 -9.63 3.10 -10.83
N HIS A 87 -9.35 4.26 -11.45
CA HIS A 87 -9.71 5.60 -11.00
C HIS A 87 -9.22 5.97 -9.58
N ILE A 88 -8.10 5.40 -9.15
CA ILE A 88 -7.48 5.76 -7.88
C ILE A 88 -6.86 7.15 -7.98
N SER A 89 -7.10 7.99 -6.97
CA SER A 89 -6.57 9.35 -6.96
C SER A 89 -5.04 9.35 -7.05
N HIS A 90 -4.48 10.31 -7.77
CA HIS A 90 -3.02 10.47 -7.86
C HIS A 90 -2.36 10.59 -6.49
N ARG A 91 -3.02 11.22 -5.50
CA ARG A 91 -2.49 11.31 -4.14
C ARG A 91 -2.35 9.93 -3.48
N ALA A 92 -3.34 9.06 -3.65
CA ALA A 92 -3.24 7.68 -3.19
C ALA A 92 -2.12 6.93 -3.91
N LEU A 93 -1.97 7.10 -5.23
CA LEU A 93 -0.87 6.50 -6.01
C LEU A 93 0.51 6.99 -5.57
N GLN A 94 0.65 8.27 -5.22
CA GLN A 94 1.89 8.82 -4.66
C GLN A 94 2.23 8.18 -3.30
N ASN A 95 1.23 7.96 -2.45
CA ASN A 95 1.40 7.28 -1.17
C ASN A 95 1.79 5.81 -1.38
N GLU A 96 1.13 5.12 -2.31
CA GLU A 96 1.48 3.75 -2.73
C GLU A 96 2.93 3.67 -3.22
N MET A 97 3.36 4.60 -4.09
CA MET A 97 4.74 4.65 -4.56
C MET A 97 5.73 4.96 -3.44
N SER A 98 5.37 5.80 -2.47
CA SER A 98 6.23 6.09 -1.32
C SER A 98 6.42 4.85 -0.44
N ALA A 99 5.34 4.10 -0.20
CA ALA A 99 5.37 2.81 0.49
C ALA A 99 6.23 1.78 -0.27
N LEU A 100 6.03 1.64 -1.57
CA LEU A 100 6.81 0.72 -2.41
C LEU A 100 8.30 1.08 -2.41
N ARG A 101 8.67 2.36 -2.53
CA ARG A 101 10.06 2.80 -2.44
C ARG A 101 10.69 2.44 -1.09
N ALA A 102 9.96 2.62 0.02
CA ALA A 102 10.45 2.23 1.34
C ALA A 102 10.71 0.70 1.44
N ILE A 103 9.81 -0.12 0.89
CA ILE A 103 10.00 -1.59 0.83
C ILE A 103 11.24 -1.94 -0.01
N LEU A 104 11.38 -1.32 -1.17
CA LEU A 104 12.51 -1.56 -2.08
C LEU A 104 13.84 -1.14 -1.44
N ALA A 105 13.88 0.01 -0.77
CA ALA A 105 15.06 0.48 -0.06
C ALA A 105 15.45 -0.51 1.05
N GLN A 106 14.48 -0.95 1.86
CA GLN A 106 14.69 -1.95 2.90
C GLN A 106 15.14 -3.31 2.38
N ALA A 107 14.81 -3.63 1.13
CA ALA A 107 15.25 -4.82 0.43
C ALA A 107 16.59 -4.65 -0.32
N GLY A 108 17.29 -3.53 -0.12
CA GLY A 108 18.57 -3.22 -0.77
C GLY A 108 18.45 -2.82 -2.25
N LYS A 109 17.24 -2.60 -2.76
CA LYS A 109 16.98 -2.22 -4.17
C LYS A 109 17.01 -0.71 -4.38
N LEU A 110 18.10 -0.07 -3.96
CA LEU A 110 18.25 1.39 -3.96
C LEU A 110 18.02 2.02 -5.33
N LYS A 111 18.49 1.39 -6.43
CA LYS A 111 18.25 1.88 -7.80
C LYS A 111 16.77 1.95 -8.17
N LEU A 112 15.95 1.01 -7.70
CA LEU A 112 14.50 1.00 -7.93
C LEU A 112 13.76 1.91 -6.94
N ALA A 113 14.29 2.07 -5.73
CA ALA A 113 13.74 2.94 -4.71
C ALA A 113 14.03 4.43 -4.96
N ALA A 114 15.00 4.74 -5.83
CA ALA A 114 15.45 6.09 -6.12
C ALA A 114 14.27 7.00 -6.57
N PRO A 115 14.06 8.17 -5.94
CA PRO A 115 12.96 9.07 -6.29
C PRO A 115 13.02 9.63 -7.71
N ASP A 116 14.24 9.78 -8.22
CA ASP A 116 14.63 10.26 -9.55
C ASP A 116 14.73 9.13 -10.58
N ASN A 117 14.35 7.90 -10.22
CA ASN A 117 14.36 6.78 -11.15
C ASN A 117 13.60 7.14 -12.44
N PRO A 118 14.21 6.95 -13.63
CA PRO A 118 13.66 7.43 -14.90
C PRO A 118 12.32 6.78 -15.27
N ARG A 119 12.00 5.61 -14.70
CA ARG A 119 10.74 4.89 -14.95
C ARG A 119 9.77 4.97 -13.78
N LEU A 120 10.28 5.12 -12.56
CA LEU A 120 9.48 5.01 -11.33
C LEU A 120 9.33 6.34 -10.58
N SER A 121 9.86 7.44 -11.10
CA SER A 121 9.58 8.76 -10.55
C SER A 121 8.09 9.10 -10.73
N ASN A 122 7.54 9.92 -9.83
CA ASN A 122 6.13 10.32 -9.91
C ASN A 122 5.83 11.06 -11.23
N ARG A 123 6.82 11.75 -11.80
CA ARG A 123 6.74 12.41 -13.11
C ARG A 123 6.68 11.38 -14.24
N ALA A 124 7.57 10.39 -14.25
CA ALA A 124 7.56 9.31 -15.25
C ALA A 124 6.26 8.49 -15.24
N LEU A 125 5.66 8.32 -14.05
CA LEU A 125 4.38 7.62 -13.87
C LEU A 125 3.16 8.51 -14.19
N GLY A 126 3.36 9.80 -14.50
CA GLY A 126 2.29 10.76 -14.78
C GLY A 126 1.34 10.94 -13.59
N ILE A 127 1.88 11.02 -12.37
CA ILE A 127 1.15 11.24 -11.11
C ILE A 127 1.73 12.41 -10.30
N ALA A 128 2.57 13.26 -10.90
CA ALA A 128 3.26 14.34 -10.20
C ALA A 128 2.35 15.55 -9.92
N ASP A 129 1.52 15.93 -10.90
CA ASP A 129 0.75 17.17 -10.84
C ASP A 129 -0.53 16.98 -10.04
N MET A 130 -0.49 17.42 -8.79
CA MET A 130 -1.66 17.50 -7.92
C MET A 130 -1.64 18.76 -7.08
N SER A 131 -2.78 19.45 -7.07
CA SER A 131 -3.03 20.51 -6.11
C SER A 131 -2.99 19.94 -4.69
N ARG A 132 -2.24 20.60 -3.81
CA ARG A 132 -2.24 20.31 -2.36
C ARG A 132 -3.43 20.93 -1.64
N LYS A 133 -4.31 21.64 -2.35
CA LYS A 133 -5.50 22.26 -1.78
C LYS A 133 -6.49 21.16 -1.39
N GLY A 134 -6.74 21.02 -0.09
CA GLY A 134 -7.76 20.10 0.42
C GLY A 134 -9.15 20.47 -0.10
N THR A 135 -10.05 19.49 -0.15
CA THR A 135 -11.45 19.66 -0.58
C THR A 135 -12.39 19.96 0.59
N LYS A 136 -11.89 19.93 1.83
CA LYS A 136 -12.69 20.14 3.04
C LYS A 136 -12.74 21.63 3.39
N ALA A 137 -13.92 22.10 3.77
CA ALA A 137 -14.13 23.45 4.29
C ALA A 137 -14.03 23.48 5.82
N ALA A 138 -13.69 24.64 6.38
CA ALA A 138 -13.70 24.85 7.82
C ALA A 138 -15.12 24.83 8.36
N LEU A 139 -15.31 24.24 9.54
CA LEU A 139 -16.60 24.18 10.23
C LEU A 139 -16.94 25.57 10.79
N THR A 140 -18.12 26.10 10.44
CA THR A 140 -18.61 27.36 11.01
C THR A 140 -19.12 27.18 12.43
N LEU A 141 -19.07 28.22 13.26
CA LEU A 141 -19.59 28.18 14.64
C LEU A 141 -21.08 27.80 14.71
N THR A 142 -21.91 28.31 13.79
CA THR A 142 -23.35 27.99 13.73
C THR A 142 -23.58 26.51 13.50
N ALA A 143 -22.97 25.96 12.44
CA ALA A 143 -23.04 24.52 12.16
C ALA A 143 -22.50 23.66 13.32
N PHE A 144 -21.44 24.10 14.00
CA PHE A 144 -20.93 23.40 15.18
C PHE A 144 -21.99 23.30 16.28
N ARG A 145 -22.64 24.41 16.63
CA ARG A 145 -23.66 24.44 17.70
C ARG A 145 -24.86 23.56 17.39
N GLU A 146 -25.36 23.62 16.15
CA GLU A 146 -26.48 22.79 15.69
C GLU A 146 -26.15 21.29 15.79
N ILE A 147 -24.99 20.89 15.29
CA ILE A 147 -24.54 19.49 15.35
C ILE A 147 -24.30 19.07 16.80
N PHE A 148 -23.69 19.93 17.63
CA PHE A 148 -23.43 19.64 19.03
C PHE A 148 -24.71 19.32 19.80
N GLN A 149 -25.78 20.12 19.64
CA GLN A 149 -27.07 19.87 20.28
C GLN A 149 -27.66 18.51 19.90
N GLN A 150 -27.57 18.13 18.63
CA GLN A 150 -28.04 16.83 18.16
C GLN A 150 -27.21 15.67 18.72
N VAL A 151 -25.89 15.84 18.77
CA VAL A 151 -24.96 14.82 19.29
C VAL A 151 -25.14 14.64 20.80
N GLU A 152 -25.29 15.73 21.55
CA GLU A 152 -25.46 15.68 23.02
C GLU A 152 -26.73 14.93 23.44
N GLN A 153 -27.82 15.10 22.70
CA GLN A 153 -29.07 14.36 22.94
C GLN A 153 -28.91 12.85 22.68
N LYS A 154 -28.00 12.47 21.78
CA LYS A 154 -27.77 11.08 21.40
C LYS A 154 -26.74 10.40 22.29
N ASP A 155 -25.62 11.07 22.54
CA ASP A 155 -24.50 10.56 23.33
C ASP A 155 -23.69 11.71 23.92
N ARG A 156 -23.77 11.85 25.24
CA ARG A 156 -23.07 12.89 26.00
C ARG A 156 -21.54 12.72 25.98
N GLY A 157 -21.04 11.49 25.91
CA GLY A 157 -19.62 11.20 25.83
C GLY A 157 -19.03 11.65 24.48
N VAL A 158 -19.71 11.36 23.38
CA VAL A 158 -19.32 11.84 22.05
C VAL A 158 -19.39 13.37 21.98
N ALA A 159 -20.40 13.99 22.59
CA ALA A 159 -20.50 15.45 22.67
C ALA A 159 -19.32 16.06 23.43
N ALA A 160 -18.92 15.48 24.56
CA ALA A 160 -17.75 15.95 25.31
C ALA A 160 -16.46 15.89 24.48
N VAL A 161 -16.23 14.80 23.73
CA VAL A 161 -15.09 14.67 22.81
C VAL A 161 -15.18 15.70 21.67
N MET A 162 -16.36 15.92 21.11
CA MET A 162 -16.59 16.94 20.08
C MET A 162 -16.28 18.35 20.59
N GLN A 163 -16.63 18.67 21.84
CA GLN A 163 -16.32 19.96 22.45
C GLN A 163 -14.81 20.12 22.70
N LEU A 164 -14.16 19.10 23.27
CA LEU A 164 -12.72 19.11 23.52
C LEU A 164 -11.92 19.28 22.22
N THR A 165 -12.26 18.54 21.16
CA THR A 165 -11.60 18.66 19.85
C THR A 165 -11.80 20.04 19.23
N TYR A 166 -12.97 20.65 19.36
CA TYR A 166 -13.23 21.99 18.82
C TYR A 166 -12.49 23.10 19.58
N VAL A 167 -12.48 23.05 20.91
CA VAL A 167 -11.90 24.11 21.75
C VAL A 167 -10.37 24.01 21.79
N LEU A 168 -9.82 22.80 21.92
CA LEU A 168 -8.40 22.58 22.12
C LEU A 168 -7.65 22.21 20.82
N GLY A 169 -8.38 21.95 19.72
CA GLY A 169 -7.79 21.56 18.44
C GLY A 169 -7.20 20.15 18.42
N LEU A 170 -7.69 19.26 19.30
CA LEU A 170 -7.21 17.87 19.40
C LEU A 170 -7.55 17.06 18.16
N ARG A 171 -6.64 16.18 17.74
CA ARG A 171 -6.96 15.14 16.75
C ARG A 171 -7.88 14.11 17.39
N THR A 172 -8.70 13.45 16.59
CA THR A 172 -9.67 12.44 17.07
C THR A 172 -9.02 11.34 17.93
N LYS A 173 -7.78 10.94 17.64
CA LYS A 173 -7.05 9.93 18.41
C LYS A 173 -6.45 10.43 19.73
N GLU A 174 -6.40 11.73 19.93
CA GLU A 174 -5.87 12.36 21.14
C GLU A 174 -7.00 12.68 22.14
N ALA A 175 -8.23 12.80 21.64
CA ALA A 175 -9.41 13.12 22.43
C ALA A 175 -10.19 11.90 22.95
N VAL A 176 -9.73 10.68 22.60
CA VAL A 176 -10.30 9.38 23.02
C VAL A 176 -9.19 8.58 23.68
#